data_AF-A0AB32TLE4-F1
#
_entry.id   AF-A0AB32TLE4-F1
#
_cell.length_a   1.000
_cell.length_b   1.000
_cell.length_c   1.000
_cell.angle_alpha   90.00
_cell.angle_beta   90.00
_cell.angle_gamma   90.00
#
_symmetry.space_group_name_H-M   'P 1'
#
loop_
_entity.id
_entity.type
_entity.pdbx_description
1 polymer ?
#
loop_
_entity_poly.entity_id
_entity_poly.type
_entity_poly.pdbx_seq_one_letter_code
_entity_poly.pdbx_strand_id
1 'polypeptide(L)'
;METCNKRSNVNNPSGAQSQSEGQGRAEKQRCLLIVTVSLGLLCVVLLVIIVHQHFLISAERNMKKCTDEDLQRTQFCLPGHHTPPLRQEPTTKTTAKPTTKSAEKPMMNSSKQGNVCSLDGFSSSMDVKNWSDSREFCRNLGADLVMIKSEDRQKRISYFVKVKIGAPVWLGLTDTEIEGSMMWVDNSALNQGFWMKGEPNNNDGNEDCVFMNPIPSLKNWNDIPCSEVARVICE
;
A
#
# COMPACT_ATOMS: atom_id res chain seq x y z
N MET A 1 -6.27 47.17 -85.33
CA MET A 1 -5.69 48.44 -85.81
C MET A 1 -5.55 49.35 -84.62
N GLU A 2 -4.41 50.06 -84.53
CA GLU A 2 -4.17 51.26 -83.70
C GLU A 2 -4.11 51.09 -82.17
N THR A 3 -3.14 51.62 -81.43
CA THR A 3 -1.75 52.06 -81.69
C THR A 3 -1.14 52.29 -80.30
N CYS A 4 0.11 51.87 -80.14
CA CYS A 4 1.01 52.18 -79.04
C CYS A 4 1.38 53.68 -79.01
N ASN A 5 1.65 54.26 -77.84
CA ASN A 5 2.71 55.27 -77.74
C ASN A 5 3.30 55.44 -76.31
N LYS A 6 4.58 55.05 -76.20
CA LYS A 6 5.76 55.77 -75.63
C LYS A 6 5.67 56.38 -74.21
N ARG A 7 6.72 56.40 -73.38
CA ARG A 7 8.17 56.25 -73.62
C ARG A 7 8.90 55.94 -72.31
N SER A 8 9.93 55.13 -72.48
CA SER A 8 11.11 54.85 -71.67
C SER A 8 11.72 56.00 -70.86
N ASN A 9 12.29 55.68 -69.69
CA ASN A 9 13.71 55.95 -69.49
C ASN A 9 14.40 54.88 -68.65
N VAL A 10 15.60 54.53 -69.10
CA VAL A 10 16.51 53.46 -68.68
C VAL A 10 17.29 53.94 -67.44
N ASN A 11 17.62 53.04 -66.51
CA ASN A 11 19.00 52.85 -66.02
C ASN A 11 19.09 51.88 -64.81
N ASN A 12 19.96 50.87 -65.00
CA ASN A 12 20.77 50.12 -64.01
C ASN A 12 20.27 48.73 -63.51
N PRO A 13 20.76 47.61 -64.08
CA PRO A 13 20.39 46.25 -63.65
C PRO A 13 21.28 45.61 -62.56
N SER A 14 22.21 46.34 -61.94
CA SER A 14 23.19 45.73 -61.03
C SER A 14 22.74 45.56 -59.56
N GLY A 15 21.54 46.01 -59.20
CA GLY A 15 21.03 46.00 -57.80
C GLY A 15 19.98 44.94 -57.48
N ALA A 16 19.41 44.26 -58.48
CA ALA A 16 18.27 43.36 -58.28
C ALA A 16 18.68 41.94 -57.82
N GLN A 17 19.90 41.49 -58.13
CA GLN A 17 20.37 40.16 -57.73
C GLN A 17 20.73 40.07 -56.24
N SER A 18 21.22 41.15 -55.62
CA SER A 18 21.57 41.13 -54.18
C SER A 18 20.32 41.15 -53.27
N GLN A 19 19.22 41.73 -53.74
CA GLN A 19 17.97 41.80 -52.97
C GLN A 19 17.22 40.46 -52.95
N SER A 20 17.22 39.68 -54.04
CA SER A 20 16.56 38.37 -54.05
C SER A 20 17.34 37.33 -53.22
N GLU A 21 18.67 37.40 -53.22
CA GLU A 21 19.52 36.55 -52.36
C GLU A 21 19.35 36.89 -50.87
N GLY A 22 19.22 38.18 -50.52
CA GLY A 22 18.96 38.64 -49.14
C GLY A 22 17.61 38.19 -48.59
N GLN A 23 16.55 38.28 -49.40
CA GLN A 23 15.20 37.84 -49.03
C GLN A 23 15.14 36.31 -48.82
N GLY A 24 15.73 35.54 -49.72
CA GLY A 24 15.81 34.07 -49.59
C GLY A 24 16.65 33.62 -48.39
N ARG A 25 17.69 34.38 -48.01
CA ARG A 25 18.47 34.10 -46.80
C ARG A 25 17.67 34.36 -45.53
N ALA A 26 16.88 35.44 -45.49
CA ALA A 26 16.05 35.77 -44.34
C ALA A 26 14.92 34.75 -44.11
N GLU A 27 14.25 34.29 -45.17
CA GLU A 27 13.22 33.24 -45.06
C GLU A 27 13.79 31.90 -44.61
N LYS A 28 14.93 31.48 -45.19
CA LYS A 28 15.64 30.26 -44.74
C LYS A 28 16.02 30.35 -43.26
N GLN A 29 16.47 31.53 -42.80
CA GLN A 29 16.86 31.75 -41.41
C GLN A 29 15.65 31.72 -40.46
N ARG A 30 14.49 32.25 -40.86
CA ARG A 30 13.23 32.12 -40.11
C ARG A 30 12.75 30.68 -40.02
N CYS A 31 12.78 29.94 -41.13
CA CYS A 31 12.40 28.54 -41.15
C CYS A 31 13.32 27.69 -40.27
N LEU A 32 14.63 27.94 -40.34
CA LEU A 32 15.62 27.30 -39.47
C LEU A 32 15.34 27.57 -37.98
N LEU A 33 15.02 28.81 -37.61
CA LEU A 33 14.68 29.17 -36.23
C LEU A 33 13.40 28.47 -35.74
N ILE A 34 12.36 28.38 -36.57
CA ILE A 34 11.12 27.69 -36.20
C ILE A 34 11.38 26.20 -35.98
N VAL A 35 12.17 25.58 -36.88
CA VAL A 35 12.54 24.16 -36.77
C VAL A 35 13.36 23.91 -35.51
N THR A 36 14.34 24.76 -35.18
CA THR A 36 15.17 24.58 -33.98
C THR A 36 14.38 24.77 -32.68
N VAL A 37 13.49 25.76 -32.62
CA VAL A 37 12.61 25.97 -31.45
C VAL A 37 11.64 24.79 -31.28
N SER A 38 11.04 24.32 -32.37
CA SER A 38 10.10 23.19 -32.34
C SER A 38 10.78 21.90 -31.89
N LEU A 39 11.99 21.62 -32.40
CA LEU A 39 12.78 20.46 -31.97
C LEU A 39 13.19 20.58 -30.49
N GLY A 40 13.57 21.77 -30.04
CA GLY A 40 13.88 22.03 -28.63
C GLY A 40 12.69 21.75 -27.71
N LEU A 41 11.50 22.24 -28.08
CA LEU A 41 10.27 21.98 -27.31
C LEU A 41 9.90 20.49 -27.30
N LEU A 42 10.00 19.80 -28.44
CA LEU A 42 9.77 18.35 -28.53
C LEU A 42 10.74 17.58 -27.63
N CYS A 43 12.03 17.93 -27.61
CA CYS A 43 13.01 17.31 -26.72
C CYS A 43 12.66 17.51 -25.25
N VAL A 44 12.25 18.71 -24.84
CA VAL A 44 11.84 18.99 -23.45
C VAL A 44 10.60 18.17 -23.07
N VAL A 45 9.59 18.11 -23.94
CA VAL A 45 8.37 17.30 -23.70
C VAL A 45 8.70 15.81 -23.58
N LEU A 46 9.56 15.28 -24.47
CA LEU A 46 10.00 13.88 -24.41
C LEU A 46 10.78 13.58 -23.12
N LEU A 47 11.67 14.47 -22.67
CA LEU A 47 12.39 14.31 -21.40
C LEU A 47 11.44 14.27 -20.20
N VAL A 48 10.43 15.16 -20.16
CA VAL A 48 9.41 15.15 -19.09
C VAL A 48 8.64 13.83 -19.10
N ILE A 49 8.23 13.34 -20.28
CA ILE A 49 7.55 12.04 -20.40
C ILE A 49 8.47 10.91 -19.93
N ILE A 50 9.74 10.88 -20.34
CA ILE A 50 10.70 9.84 -19.93
C ILE A 50 10.91 9.85 -18.42
N VAL A 51 11.06 11.03 -17.80
CA VAL A 51 11.20 11.17 -16.34
C VAL A 51 9.95 10.67 -15.62
N HIS A 52 8.76 11.05 -16.10
CA HIS A 52 7.50 10.57 -15.54
C HIS A 52 7.34 9.06 -15.68
N GLN A 53 7.62 8.50 -16.85
CA GLN A 53 7.61 7.05 -17.09
C GLN A 53 8.64 6.34 -16.22
N HIS A 54 9.86 6.87 -16.07
CA HIS A 54 10.87 6.30 -15.19
C HIS A 54 10.42 6.34 -13.72
N PHE A 55 9.75 7.41 -13.28
CA PHE A 55 9.20 7.51 -11.93
C PHE A 55 8.08 6.48 -11.71
N LEU A 56 7.13 6.33 -12.64
CA LEU A 56 6.08 5.32 -12.57
C LEU A 56 6.66 3.90 -12.56
N ILE A 57 7.58 3.60 -13.48
CA ILE A 57 8.22 2.29 -13.57
C ILE A 57 9.07 2.00 -12.31
N SER A 58 9.75 3.01 -11.76
CA SER A 58 10.52 2.88 -10.51
C SER A 58 9.59 2.61 -9.34
N ALA A 59 8.45 3.31 -9.25
CA ALA A 59 7.44 3.05 -8.23
C ALA A 59 6.86 1.63 -8.33
N GLU A 60 6.53 1.16 -9.53
CA GLU A 60 6.07 -0.21 -9.77
C GLU A 60 7.15 -1.26 -9.45
N ARG A 61 8.41 -1.02 -9.85
CA ARG A 61 9.53 -1.91 -9.55
C ARG A 61 9.81 -1.96 -8.06
N ASN A 62 9.76 -0.83 -7.36
CA ASN A 62 9.95 -0.78 -5.91
C ASN A 62 8.80 -1.51 -5.20
N MET A 63 7.55 -1.33 -5.67
CA MET A 63 6.40 -2.09 -5.16
C MET A 63 6.58 -3.59 -5.39
N LYS A 64 6.98 -4.01 -6.60
CA LYS A 64 7.27 -5.42 -6.92
C LYS A 64 8.42 -5.97 -6.10
N LYS A 65 9.49 -5.22 -5.85
CA LYS A 65 10.59 -5.63 -4.96
C LYS A 65 10.11 -5.88 -3.54
N CYS A 66 9.33 -4.97 -2.95
CA CYS A 66 8.70 -5.24 -1.66
C CYS A 66 7.75 -6.45 -1.76
N THR A 67 7.06 -6.63 -2.90
CA THR A 67 6.21 -7.83 -3.09
C THR A 67 7.01 -9.12 -3.14
N ASP A 68 8.15 -9.14 -3.82
CA ASP A 68 9.00 -10.31 -4.00
C ASP A 68 9.86 -10.60 -2.76
N GLU A 69 10.41 -9.58 -2.11
CA GLU A 69 11.08 -9.70 -0.81
C GLU A 69 10.10 -10.20 0.26
N ASP A 70 8.89 -9.66 0.30
CA ASP A 70 7.84 -10.15 1.20
C ASP A 70 7.30 -11.51 0.76
N LEU A 71 7.28 -11.84 -0.54
CA LEU A 71 6.90 -13.17 -1.04
C LEU A 71 7.96 -14.20 -0.63
N GLN A 72 9.25 -13.86 -0.72
CA GLN A 72 10.36 -14.68 -0.23
C GLN A 72 10.33 -14.83 1.30
N ARG A 73 9.90 -13.79 2.02
CA ARG A 73 9.72 -13.85 3.48
C ARG A 73 8.50 -14.69 3.87
N THR A 74 7.42 -14.59 3.09
CA THR A 74 6.18 -15.39 3.25
C THR A 74 6.30 -16.79 2.63
N GLN A 75 7.32 -17.08 1.82
CA GLN A 75 7.64 -18.43 1.32
C GLN A 75 7.97 -19.39 2.46
N PHE A 76 8.28 -18.85 3.64
CA PHE A 76 8.39 -19.61 4.89
C PHE A 76 7.04 -20.04 5.50
N CYS A 77 5.90 -19.62 4.93
CA CYS A 77 4.55 -20.00 5.36
C CYS A 77 4.05 -21.30 4.70
N LEU A 78 4.95 -22.13 4.17
CA LEU A 78 4.64 -23.47 3.68
C LEU A 78 4.56 -24.48 4.85
N PRO A 79 3.69 -25.50 4.76
CA PRO A 79 3.13 -26.18 5.92
C PRO A 79 4.14 -27.11 6.61
N GLY A 80 4.33 -26.90 7.91
CA GLY A 80 4.90 -27.87 8.83
C GLY A 80 6.43 -27.97 8.81
N HIS A 81 6.99 -28.22 9.99
CA HIS A 81 8.41 -28.31 10.33
C HIS A 81 9.08 -26.96 10.56
N HIS A 82 9.34 -26.63 11.83
CA HIS A 82 10.69 -26.34 12.35
C HIS A 82 10.57 -26.17 13.88
N THR A 83 10.60 -27.29 14.61
CA THR A 83 11.03 -27.29 16.01
C THR A 83 12.49 -26.81 16.05
N PRO A 84 12.84 -25.80 16.85
CA PRO A 84 14.24 -25.44 17.05
C PRO A 84 14.98 -26.60 17.73
N PRO A 85 16.25 -26.90 17.37
CA PRO A 85 17.03 -27.88 18.10
C PRO A 85 17.37 -27.28 19.47
N LEU A 86 16.66 -27.69 20.53
CA LEU A 86 17.09 -27.41 21.89
C LEU A 86 18.38 -28.20 22.14
N ARG A 87 19.44 -27.42 22.32
CA ARG A 87 20.79 -27.84 22.66
C ARG A 87 20.79 -28.68 23.93
N GLN A 88 21.35 -29.88 23.84
CA GLN A 88 21.66 -30.73 24.98
C GLN A 88 22.77 -30.06 25.81
N GLU A 89 22.51 -29.80 27.08
CA GLU A 89 23.54 -29.65 28.11
C GLU A 89 23.33 -30.73 29.18
N PRO A 90 24.40 -31.32 29.74
CA PRO A 90 24.33 -32.58 30.46
C PRO A 90 23.87 -32.42 31.91
N THR A 91 23.11 -33.41 32.35
CA THR A 91 22.63 -33.66 33.72
C THR A 91 23.72 -33.65 34.80
N THR A 92 23.42 -32.99 35.92
CA THR A 92 23.93 -33.40 37.24
C THR A 92 22.80 -33.45 38.26
N LYS A 93 22.70 -34.61 38.91
CA LYS A 93 21.70 -35.06 39.90
C LYS A 93 21.69 -34.19 41.16
N THR A 94 20.54 -34.06 41.84
CA THR A 94 20.31 -34.46 43.26
C THR A 94 18.94 -33.98 43.80
N THR A 95 18.05 -34.95 44.06
CA THR A 95 17.10 -35.11 45.21
C THR A 95 15.83 -34.23 45.38
N ALA A 96 14.66 -34.85 45.07
CA ALA A 96 13.33 -34.95 45.76
C ALA A 96 12.93 -33.92 46.85
N LYS A 97 11.69 -33.42 47.07
CA LYS A 97 10.24 -33.70 46.75
C LYS A 97 9.40 -32.61 47.54
N PRO A 98 8.04 -32.40 47.49
CA PRO A 98 6.93 -32.77 46.58
C PRO A 98 6.04 -31.60 46.05
N THR A 99 5.53 -31.79 44.84
CA THR A 99 4.11 -31.68 44.40
C THR A 99 3.25 -30.46 44.77
N THR A 100 3.10 -29.53 43.82
CA THR A 100 1.87 -28.73 43.63
C THR A 100 1.42 -28.88 42.17
N LYS A 101 0.20 -29.38 41.96
CA LYS A 101 -0.41 -29.57 40.63
C LYS A 101 -0.76 -28.21 40.02
N SER A 102 -0.05 -27.78 38.98
CA SER A 102 -0.56 -26.80 38.02
C SER A 102 -0.78 -27.51 36.71
N ALA A 103 -2.02 -27.47 36.22
CA ALA A 103 -2.45 -28.13 35.01
C ALA A 103 -1.69 -27.58 33.80
N GLU A 104 -0.92 -28.43 33.12
CA GLU A 104 -0.49 -28.18 31.75
C GLU A 104 -1.75 -28.11 30.86
N LYS A 105 -1.97 -26.96 30.23
CA LYS A 105 -3.01 -26.79 29.23
C LYS A 105 -2.64 -27.65 28.01
N PRO A 106 -3.54 -28.48 27.45
CA PRO A 106 -3.18 -29.38 26.36
C PRO A 106 -2.73 -28.56 25.14
N MET A 107 -1.55 -28.85 24.61
CA MET A 107 -1.16 -28.45 23.25
C MET A 107 -2.15 -29.10 22.29
N MET A 108 -3.10 -28.31 21.78
CA MET A 108 -4.13 -28.82 20.88
C MET A 108 -3.58 -28.99 19.46
N ASN A 109 -4.02 -30.08 18.85
CA ASN A 109 -3.56 -30.69 17.61
C ASN A 109 -3.33 -29.71 16.44
N SER A 110 -2.05 -29.59 16.04
CA SER A 110 -1.48 -28.66 15.05
C SER A 110 -1.79 -29.04 13.57
N SER A 111 -3.01 -29.48 13.26
CA SER A 111 -3.36 -30.07 11.95
C SER A 111 -4.34 -29.25 11.09
N LYS A 112 -4.77 -28.04 11.50
CA LYS A 112 -5.68 -27.17 10.70
C LYS A 112 -5.09 -25.82 10.27
N GLN A 113 -3.83 -25.52 10.60
CA GLN A 113 -3.25 -24.18 10.42
C GLN A 113 -2.56 -24.00 9.05
N GLY A 114 -3.27 -24.28 7.94
CA GLY A 114 -2.71 -24.22 6.58
C GLY A 114 -2.63 -22.83 5.94
N ASN A 115 -3.13 -21.78 6.61
CA ASN A 115 -3.46 -20.50 5.97
C ASN A 115 -2.91 -19.26 6.73
N VAL A 116 -1.85 -19.39 7.53
CA VAL A 116 -1.28 -18.27 8.30
C VAL A 116 -0.08 -17.67 7.56
N CYS A 117 -0.15 -16.40 7.20
CA CYS A 117 1.00 -15.64 6.69
C CYS A 117 1.54 -14.73 7.78
N SER A 118 2.82 -14.87 8.15
CA SER A 118 3.49 -13.98 9.10
C SER A 118 4.38 -12.95 8.38
N LEU A 119 4.16 -11.66 8.62
CA LEU A 119 5.00 -10.58 8.12
C LEU A 119 5.10 -9.45 9.15
N ASP A 120 6.31 -9.01 9.47
CA ASP A 120 6.60 -7.90 10.40
C ASP A 120 5.91 -8.00 11.77
N GLY A 121 5.82 -9.21 12.31
CA GLY A 121 5.19 -9.50 13.61
C GLY A 121 3.67 -9.71 13.53
N PHE A 122 3.06 -9.51 12.36
CA PHE A 122 1.64 -9.78 12.16
C PHE A 122 1.43 -11.16 11.55
N SER A 123 0.42 -11.89 12.03
CA SER A 123 -0.03 -13.14 11.40
C SER A 123 -1.43 -12.93 10.83
N SER A 124 -1.64 -13.25 9.55
CA SER A 124 -2.95 -13.10 8.91
C SER A 124 -3.52 -14.43 8.42
N SER A 125 -4.85 -14.56 8.42
CA SER A 125 -5.54 -15.71 7.84
C SER A 125 -6.00 -15.40 6.40
N MET A 126 -5.95 -16.41 5.52
CA MET A 126 -6.65 -16.32 4.24
C MET A 126 -8.18 -16.45 4.35
N ASP A 127 -8.67 -16.99 5.45
CA ASP A 127 -10.10 -17.17 5.66
C ASP A 127 -10.71 -15.88 6.24
N VAL A 128 -11.96 -15.61 5.88
CA VAL A 128 -12.77 -14.56 6.52
C VAL A 128 -13.54 -15.15 7.70
N LYS A 129 -13.68 -14.37 8.76
CA LYS A 129 -14.33 -14.77 10.02
C LYS A 129 -15.10 -13.59 10.59
N ASN A 130 -16.07 -13.85 11.46
CA ASN A 130 -16.67 -12.79 12.28
C ASN A 130 -15.70 -12.31 13.36
N TRP A 131 -16.01 -11.22 14.07
CA TRP A 131 -15.06 -10.63 15.02
C TRP A 131 -14.66 -11.61 16.14
N SER A 132 -15.63 -12.34 16.69
CA SER A 132 -15.40 -13.30 17.78
C SER A 132 -14.51 -14.47 17.34
N ASP A 133 -14.82 -15.08 16.21
CA ASP A 133 -14.05 -16.18 15.62
C ASP A 133 -12.64 -15.74 15.18
N SER A 134 -12.51 -14.47 14.78
CA SER A 134 -11.22 -13.86 14.44
C SER A 134 -10.34 -13.72 15.67
N ARG A 135 -10.91 -13.24 16.79
CA ARG A 135 -10.21 -13.15 18.07
C ARG A 135 -9.81 -14.53 18.59
N GLU A 136 -10.72 -15.50 18.53
CA GLU A 136 -10.44 -16.88 18.93
C GLU A 136 -9.30 -17.46 18.08
N PHE A 137 -9.31 -17.24 16.77
CA PHE A 137 -8.24 -17.66 15.88
C PHE A 137 -6.88 -17.10 16.30
N CYS A 138 -6.78 -15.81 16.59
CA CYS A 138 -5.53 -15.20 17.06
C CYS A 138 -5.09 -15.77 18.42
N ARG A 139 -6.02 -15.96 19.35
CA ARG A 139 -5.74 -16.55 20.67
C ARG A 139 -5.26 -17.99 20.58
N ASN A 140 -5.78 -18.76 19.63
CA ASN A 140 -5.31 -20.12 19.35
C ASN A 140 -3.89 -20.16 18.78
N LEU A 141 -3.41 -19.05 18.21
CA LEU A 141 -2.02 -18.87 17.78
C LEU A 141 -1.10 -18.32 18.89
N GLY A 142 -1.62 -18.05 20.09
CA GLY A 142 -0.87 -17.38 21.16
C GLY A 142 -0.72 -15.87 20.99
N ALA A 143 -1.59 -15.25 20.18
CA ALA A 143 -1.65 -13.82 19.86
C ALA A 143 -3.04 -13.25 20.24
N ASP A 144 -3.34 -12.00 19.90
CA ASP A 144 -4.70 -11.44 19.88
C ASP A 144 -4.93 -10.60 18.60
N LEU A 145 -6.13 -10.08 18.37
CA LEU A 145 -6.39 -9.18 17.25
C LEU A 145 -5.54 -7.91 17.36
N VAL A 146 -5.12 -7.35 16.23
CA VAL A 146 -4.26 -6.16 16.24
C VAL A 146 -4.94 -4.97 16.91
N MET A 147 -4.19 -4.31 17.79
CA MET A 147 -4.56 -3.02 18.36
C MET A 147 -3.91 -1.89 17.56
N ILE A 148 -4.38 -0.64 17.62
CA ILE A 148 -3.69 0.47 16.94
C ILE A 148 -3.68 1.68 17.86
N LYS A 149 -2.56 1.85 18.58
CA LYS A 149 -2.41 2.88 19.62
C LYS A 149 -1.52 4.06 19.20
N SER A 150 -1.12 4.13 17.94
CA SER A 150 -0.34 5.25 17.40
C SER A 150 -0.50 5.38 15.89
N GLU A 151 -0.29 6.60 15.38
CA GLU A 151 -0.35 6.88 13.94
C GLU A 151 0.72 6.10 13.14
N ASP A 152 1.91 5.91 13.70
CA ASP A 152 2.95 5.11 13.03
C ASP A 152 2.52 3.64 12.88
N ARG A 153 1.79 3.12 13.87
CA ARG A 153 1.23 1.78 13.82
C ARG A 153 0.10 1.68 12.78
N GLN A 154 -0.78 2.69 12.73
CA GLN A 154 -1.80 2.82 11.70
C GLN A 154 -1.18 2.83 10.30
N LYS A 155 -0.15 3.65 10.06
CA LYS A 155 0.55 3.72 8.76
C LYS A 155 1.06 2.35 8.30
N ARG A 156 1.73 1.61 9.20
CA ARG A 156 2.29 0.29 8.89
C ARG A 156 1.20 -0.73 8.57
N ILE A 157 0.17 -0.82 9.43
CA ILE A 157 -0.90 -1.80 9.25
C ILE A 157 -1.76 -1.43 8.03
N SER A 158 -2.14 -0.17 7.82
CA SER A 158 -2.87 0.25 6.62
C SER A 158 -2.11 -0.06 5.33
N TYR A 159 -0.79 0.14 5.32
CA TYR A 159 0.03 -0.25 4.17
C TYR A 159 0.00 -1.76 3.94
N PHE A 160 0.21 -2.56 5.00
CA PHE A 160 0.15 -4.01 4.93
C PHE A 160 -1.22 -4.52 4.45
N VAL A 161 -2.31 -4.01 5.03
CA VAL A 161 -3.69 -4.35 4.66
C VAL A 161 -3.96 -4.02 3.20
N LYS A 162 -3.58 -2.82 2.74
CA LYS A 162 -3.78 -2.40 1.35
C LYS A 162 -2.95 -3.23 0.37
N VAL A 163 -1.67 -3.44 0.64
CA VAL A 163 -0.71 -3.98 -0.33
C VAL A 163 -0.65 -5.50 -0.31
N LYS A 164 -0.82 -6.14 0.86
CA LYS A 164 -0.66 -7.58 1.03
C LYS A 164 -1.96 -8.33 1.17
N ILE A 165 -2.91 -7.79 1.95
CA ILE A 165 -4.18 -8.47 2.19
C ILE A 165 -5.21 -8.14 1.11
N GLY A 166 -5.35 -6.85 0.75
CA GLY A 166 -6.27 -6.38 -0.28
C GLY A 166 -7.76 -6.52 0.09
N ALA A 167 -8.08 -6.74 1.37
CA ALA A 167 -9.44 -6.92 1.88
C ALA A 167 -9.60 -6.27 3.27
N PRO A 168 -10.83 -5.97 3.72
CA PRO A 168 -11.06 -5.48 5.08
C PRO A 168 -10.53 -6.45 6.13
N VAL A 169 -9.95 -5.92 7.21
CA VAL A 169 -9.44 -6.71 8.33
C VAL A 169 -10.05 -6.28 9.66
N TRP A 170 -10.33 -7.23 10.54
CA TRP A 170 -10.74 -6.92 11.89
C TRP A 170 -9.63 -6.25 12.70
N LEU A 171 -10.02 -5.25 13.50
CA LEU A 171 -9.21 -4.71 14.57
C LEU A 171 -9.65 -5.31 15.89
N GLY A 172 -8.75 -5.36 16.86
CA GLY A 172 -9.06 -5.74 18.23
C GLY A 172 -9.80 -4.65 18.99
N LEU A 173 -10.76 -3.96 18.38
CA LEU A 173 -11.50 -2.82 18.91
C LEU A 173 -13.01 -3.09 18.80
N THR A 174 -13.73 -2.91 19.91
CA THR A 174 -15.17 -3.14 20.02
C THR A 174 -15.75 -2.34 21.19
N ASP A 175 -17.04 -2.03 21.15
CA ASP A 175 -17.81 -1.47 22.27
C ASP A 175 -18.97 -2.39 22.71
N THR A 176 -18.94 -3.67 22.31
CA THR A 176 -19.92 -4.70 22.72
C THR A 176 -20.17 -4.80 24.23
N GLU A 177 -19.24 -4.38 25.08
CA GLU A 177 -19.43 -4.36 26.55
C GLU A 177 -20.28 -3.16 27.01
N ILE A 178 -20.07 -1.98 26.41
CA ILE A 178 -20.74 -0.72 26.74
C ILE A 178 -20.81 0.12 25.45
N GLU A 179 -21.99 0.18 24.84
CA GLU A 179 -22.28 0.97 23.65
C GLU A 179 -21.68 2.39 23.72
N GLY A 180 -20.95 2.79 22.67
CA GLY A 180 -20.26 4.08 22.57
C GLY A 180 -18.92 4.16 23.34
N SER A 181 -18.54 3.11 24.06
CA SER A 181 -17.25 3.03 24.77
C SER A 181 -16.33 2.00 24.11
N MET A 182 -15.63 2.44 23.06
CA MET A 182 -14.69 1.60 22.30
C MET A 182 -13.48 1.16 23.15
N MET A 183 -13.33 -0.16 23.30
CA MET A 183 -12.29 -0.83 24.08
C MET A 183 -11.44 -1.75 23.19
N TRP A 184 -10.12 -1.69 23.38
CA TRP A 184 -9.21 -2.65 22.77
C TRP A 184 -9.31 -4.01 23.46
N VAL A 185 -8.89 -5.08 22.79
CA VAL A 185 -8.86 -6.46 23.33
C VAL A 185 -8.03 -6.65 24.59
N ASP A 186 -7.17 -5.69 24.94
CA ASP A 186 -6.41 -5.64 26.20
C ASP A 186 -7.10 -4.83 27.32
N ASN A 187 -8.37 -4.45 27.10
CA ASN A 187 -9.21 -3.64 27.99
C ASN A 187 -8.73 -2.19 28.18
N SER A 188 -7.91 -1.66 27.28
CA SER A 188 -7.60 -0.23 27.25
C SER A 188 -8.60 0.55 26.39
N ALA A 189 -8.96 1.76 26.81
CA ALA A 189 -9.87 2.62 26.05
C ALA A 189 -9.22 3.17 24.77
N LEU A 190 -10.05 3.47 23.77
CA LEU A 190 -9.63 4.16 22.56
C LEU A 190 -9.24 5.63 22.83
N ASN A 191 -7.98 5.98 22.59
CA ASN A 191 -7.50 7.37 22.70
C ASN A 191 -7.62 8.16 21.38
N GLN A 192 -7.30 7.52 20.26
CA GLN A 192 -7.31 8.13 18.93
C GLN A 192 -7.87 7.12 17.93
N GLY A 193 -8.97 7.47 17.27
CA GLY A 193 -9.54 6.68 16.18
C GLY A 193 -9.11 7.18 14.80
N PHE A 194 -8.99 6.25 13.85
CA PHE A 194 -8.67 6.54 12.45
C PHE A 194 -9.87 6.25 11.54
N TRP A 195 -11.02 6.75 11.95
CA TRP A 195 -12.32 6.58 11.31
C TRP A 195 -12.38 7.17 9.90
N MET A 196 -13.03 6.47 8.98
CA MET A 196 -13.47 7.06 7.71
C MET A 196 -14.42 8.23 7.97
N LYS A 197 -14.59 9.07 6.95
CA LYS A 197 -15.51 10.20 7.06
C LYS A 197 -16.95 9.66 7.19
N GLY A 198 -17.60 9.99 8.29
CA GLY A 198 -18.94 9.49 8.61
C GLY A 198 -18.94 8.53 9.79
N GLU A 199 -17.77 7.94 10.10
CA GLU A 199 -17.64 6.87 11.09
C GLU A 199 -17.07 7.39 12.43
N PRO A 200 -17.31 6.65 13.54
CA PRO A 200 -18.28 5.57 13.63
C PRO A 200 -19.72 6.10 13.56
N ASN A 201 -20.62 5.36 12.94
CA ASN A 201 -21.99 5.83 12.69
C ASN A 201 -23.07 5.01 13.42
N ASN A 202 -22.69 3.85 13.98
CA ASN A 202 -23.57 2.87 14.61
C ASN A 202 -24.86 2.64 13.82
N ASN A 203 -24.74 2.30 12.54
CA ASN A 203 -25.88 2.12 11.65
C ASN A 203 -26.85 1.08 12.26
N ASP A 204 -28.14 1.39 12.27
CA ASP A 204 -29.18 0.54 12.88
C ASP A 204 -28.96 0.18 14.37
N GLY A 205 -28.00 0.79 15.05
CA GLY A 205 -27.69 0.57 16.46
C GLY A 205 -27.08 -0.81 16.76
N ASN A 206 -26.33 -1.39 15.81
CA ASN A 206 -25.73 -2.72 15.95
C ASN A 206 -24.29 -2.86 15.41
N GLU A 207 -23.56 -1.76 15.23
CA GLU A 207 -22.20 -1.77 14.70
C GLU A 207 -21.15 -1.70 15.80
N ASP A 208 -20.97 -2.82 16.51
CA ASP A 208 -20.18 -2.80 17.74
C ASP A 208 -18.70 -3.20 17.54
N CYS A 209 -18.27 -3.49 16.31
CA CYS A 209 -16.96 -4.04 15.98
C CYS A 209 -16.27 -3.29 14.85
N VAL A 210 -14.96 -3.09 14.97
CA VAL A 210 -14.23 -2.22 14.03
C VAL A 210 -13.39 -3.01 13.05
N PHE A 211 -13.55 -2.73 11.76
CA PHE A 211 -12.62 -3.20 10.74
C PHE A 211 -11.85 -2.05 10.07
N MET A 212 -10.72 -2.39 9.45
CA MET A 212 -9.92 -1.47 8.64
C MET A 212 -10.12 -1.79 7.15
N ASN A 213 -10.52 -0.79 6.37
CA ASN A 213 -10.67 -0.90 4.93
C ASN A 213 -9.32 -0.81 4.17
N PRO A 214 -9.14 -1.54 3.07
CA PRO A 214 -7.91 -1.56 2.27
C PRO A 214 -7.79 -0.36 1.32
N ILE A 215 -8.10 0.85 1.80
CA ILE A 215 -8.11 2.09 1.00
C ILE A 215 -6.83 2.92 1.21
N PRO A 216 -6.43 3.77 0.24
CA PRO A 216 -5.22 4.61 0.33
C PRO A 216 -5.42 5.84 1.23
N SER A 217 -5.86 5.63 2.47
CA SER A 217 -6.09 6.67 3.48
C SER A 217 -5.65 6.17 4.85
N LEU A 218 -5.09 7.04 5.68
CA LEU A 218 -4.88 6.71 7.09
C LEU A 218 -6.19 6.65 7.87
N LYS A 219 -7.21 7.39 7.42
CA LYS A 219 -8.56 7.36 7.97
C LYS A 219 -9.38 6.32 7.19
N ASN A 220 -9.39 5.09 7.67
CA ASN A 220 -9.92 3.93 6.96
C ASN A 220 -10.65 2.93 7.87
N TRP A 221 -10.96 3.28 9.12
CA TRP A 221 -11.73 2.43 10.02
C TRP A 221 -13.23 2.62 9.80
N ASN A 222 -13.97 1.55 10.04
CA ASN A 222 -15.43 1.54 10.11
C ASN A 222 -15.85 0.69 11.29
N ASP A 223 -16.86 1.13 12.02
CA ASP A 223 -17.68 0.24 12.81
C ASP A 223 -18.64 -0.52 11.88
N ILE A 224 -18.84 -1.80 12.17
CA ILE A 224 -19.75 -2.69 11.44
C ILE A 224 -20.31 -3.74 12.42
N PRO A 225 -21.41 -4.44 12.07
CA PRO A 225 -21.93 -5.49 12.92
C PRO A 225 -20.90 -6.60 13.13
N CYS A 226 -20.70 -7.01 14.38
CA CYS A 226 -19.70 -8.02 14.74
C CYS A 226 -19.90 -9.38 14.03
N SER A 227 -21.11 -9.64 13.52
CA SER A 227 -21.48 -10.85 12.77
C SER A 227 -21.00 -10.87 11.32
N GLU A 228 -20.62 -9.72 10.76
CA GLU A 228 -20.05 -9.63 9.41
C GLU A 228 -18.75 -10.42 9.30
N VAL A 229 -18.23 -10.64 8.10
CA VAL A 229 -16.99 -11.40 7.89
C VAL A 229 -15.89 -10.56 7.25
N ALA A 230 -14.70 -10.59 7.85
CA ALA A 230 -13.51 -9.90 7.33
C ALA A 230 -12.26 -10.77 7.53
N ARG A 231 -11.14 -10.37 6.92
CA ARG A 231 -9.86 -11.06 7.11
C ARG A 231 -9.34 -10.83 8.53
N VAL A 232 -8.52 -11.77 9.01
CA VAL A 232 -7.96 -11.72 10.36
C VAL A 232 -6.51 -11.28 10.29
N ILE A 233 -6.12 -10.40 11.20
CA ILE A 233 -4.73 -10.05 11.47
C ILE A 233 -4.50 -10.10 12.99
N CYS A 234 -3.45 -10.82 13.39
CA CYS A 234 -3.09 -11.11 14.77
C CYS A 234 -1.72 -10.53 15.11
N GLU A 235 -1.49 -10.23 16.38
CA GLU A 235 -0.20 -9.83 16.95
C GLU A 235 0.04 -10.32 18.38
#